data_AF-Q7UVJ4-F1
#
_entry.id   AF-Q7UVJ4-F1
#
_cell.length_a   1.000
_cell.length_b   1.000
_cell.length_c   1.000
_cell.angle_alpha   90.00
_cell.angle_beta   90.00
_cell.angle_gamma   90.00
#
_symmetry.space_group_name_H-M   'P 1'
#
loop_
_entity.id
_entity.type
_entity.pdbx_description
1 polymer ?
#
loop_
_entity_poly.entity_id
_entity_poly.type
_entity_poly.pdbx_seq_one_letter_code
_entity_poly.pdbx_strand_id
1 'polypeptide(L)'
;MARETHDREDLLLEGVNLPERARLLHRASGREWVIGWRTGGGAAFYDGPDRVYQFNADNQLRRVYLDGSKLAAEGGRLCELRRPEPTNPDGSAGDRTQKVKLVWQPIDSAIQRNVLEQWAETRQQLLTALELFRERDLPNVTIASTAPDGSNSSLSTQPSIYSWESVGIDAFEMLDRTSGWLVSITDNPEIAAQPNA
;
A
#
# COMPACT_ATOMS: atom_id res chain seq x y z
N MET A 1 -8.63 -32.15 -5.54
CA MET A 1 -9.71 -31.18 -5.77
C MET A 1 -9.16 -29.82 -5.42
N ALA A 2 -9.15 -28.91 -6.39
CA ALA A 2 -8.48 -27.62 -6.34
C ALA A 2 -9.12 -26.71 -5.28
N ARG A 3 -8.29 -26.09 -4.45
CA ARG A 3 -8.66 -25.21 -3.34
C ARG A 3 -8.62 -23.78 -3.89
N GLU A 4 -9.59 -23.44 -4.71
CA GLU A 4 -9.75 -22.10 -5.33
C GLU A 4 -10.22 -21.13 -4.23
N THR A 5 -9.31 -20.45 -3.52
CA THR A 5 -8.83 -19.09 -3.83
C THR A 5 -9.99 -18.09 -4.04
N HIS A 6 -10.81 -17.88 -3.01
CA HIS A 6 -11.85 -16.83 -3.02
C HIS A 6 -12.11 -16.17 -1.65
N ASP A 7 -11.18 -16.30 -0.70
CA ASP A 7 -11.24 -15.63 0.61
C ASP A 7 -10.12 -14.57 0.71
N ARG A 8 -9.86 -13.86 -0.40
CA ARG A 8 -9.04 -12.64 -0.40
C ARG A 8 -10.00 -11.49 -0.12
N GLU A 9 -10.10 -11.10 1.15
CA GLU A 9 -10.83 -9.90 1.60
C GLU A 9 -10.54 -8.73 0.62
N ASP A 10 -11.59 -8.20 -0.02
CA ASP A 10 -11.47 -7.08 -0.96
C ASP A 10 -11.02 -5.84 -0.18
N LEU A 11 -9.72 -5.58 -0.14
CA LEU A 11 -9.11 -4.45 0.57
C LEU A 11 -9.70 -3.10 0.12
N LEU A 12 -10.23 -3.04 -1.11
CA LEU A 12 -10.94 -1.89 -1.65
C LEU A 12 -12.40 -1.79 -1.15
N LEU A 13 -13.06 -2.87 -0.75
CA LEU A 13 -14.43 -2.82 -0.19
C LEU A 13 -14.42 -2.67 1.34
N GLU A 14 -13.50 -3.34 2.03
CA GLU A 14 -13.43 -3.33 3.51
C GLU A 14 -12.51 -2.25 4.11
N GLY A 15 -11.87 -1.43 3.28
CA GLY A 15 -11.05 -0.29 3.68
C GLY A 15 -11.81 0.88 4.32
N VAL A 16 -12.71 0.63 5.29
CA VAL A 16 -13.58 1.62 5.97
C VAL A 16 -12.81 2.81 6.56
N ASN A 17 -11.53 2.61 6.90
CA ASN A 17 -10.66 3.67 7.42
C ASN A 17 -10.07 4.61 6.34
N LEU A 18 -10.30 4.35 5.05
CA LEU A 18 -9.75 5.10 3.92
C LEU A 18 -10.90 5.59 3.04
N PRO A 19 -11.52 6.75 3.34
CA PRO A 19 -12.62 7.28 2.54
C PRO A 19 -12.22 7.56 1.10
N GLU A 20 -10.98 8.01 0.88
CA GLU A 20 -10.41 8.27 -0.44
C GLU A 20 -9.37 7.19 -0.73
N ARG A 21 -9.61 6.33 -1.71
CA ARG A 21 -8.71 5.23 -2.05
C ARG A 21 -8.75 4.88 -3.53
N ALA A 22 -7.65 4.36 -4.04
CA ALA A 22 -7.53 3.88 -5.41
C ALA A 22 -6.78 2.56 -5.46
N ARG A 23 -7.09 1.76 -6.48
CA ARG A 23 -6.38 0.55 -6.84
C ARG A 23 -5.75 0.69 -8.21
N LEU A 24 -4.51 0.20 -8.33
CA LEU A 24 -3.84 -0.08 -9.58
C LEU A 24 -3.71 -1.60 -9.71
N LEU A 25 -4.40 -2.20 -10.67
CA LEU A 25 -4.33 -3.62 -10.97
C LEU A 25 -3.50 -3.86 -12.22
N HIS A 26 -2.44 -4.64 -12.12
CA HIS A 26 -1.69 -5.14 -13.27
C HIS A 26 -2.36 -6.40 -13.83
N ARG A 27 -3.06 -6.27 -14.96
CA ARG A 27 -3.88 -7.35 -15.54
C ARG A 27 -3.06 -8.58 -15.95
N ALA A 28 -1.80 -8.39 -16.35
CA ALA A 28 -0.97 -9.48 -16.82
C ALA A 28 -0.38 -10.34 -15.69
N SER A 29 -0.06 -9.76 -14.53
CA SER A 29 0.47 -10.52 -13.38
C SER A 29 -0.55 -10.77 -12.28
N GLY A 30 -1.70 -10.07 -12.31
CA GLY A 30 -2.68 -10.09 -11.22
C GLY A 30 -2.19 -9.40 -9.94
N ARG A 31 -1.11 -8.63 -10.01
CA ARG A 31 -0.61 -7.84 -8.87
C ARG A 31 -1.44 -6.57 -8.74
N GLU A 32 -1.84 -6.26 -7.52
CA GLU A 32 -2.63 -5.08 -7.21
C GLU A 32 -1.94 -4.21 -6.16
N TRP A 33 -2.05 -2.91 -6.35
CA TRP A 33 -1.62 -1.90 -5.39
C TRP A 33 -2.83 -1.10 -4.97
N VAL A 34 -3.06 -0.95 -3.68
CA VAL A 34 -4.12 -0.11 -3.13
C VAL A 34 -3.50 1.02 -2.35
N ILE A 35 -3.85 2.26 -2.69
CA ILE A 35 -3.40 3.46 -1.99
C ILE A 35 -4.62 4.21 -1.50
N GLY A 36 -4.60 4.70 -0.27
CA GLY A 36 -5.68 5.52 0.24
C GLY A 36 -5.22 6.54 1.27
N TRP A 37 -6.06 7.52 1.52
CA TRP A 37 -5.87 8.55 2.52
C TRP A 37 -6.94 8.44 3.59
N ARG A 38 -6.51 8.58 4.84
CA ARG A 38 -7.38 8.68 6.00
C ARG A 38 -7.97 10.08 6.13
N THR A 39 -9.13 10.18 6.76
CA THR A 39 -9.68 11.44 7.26
C THR A 39 -8.70 12.03 8.28
N GLY A 40 -7.87 12.98 7.87
CA GLY A 40 -6.75 13.51 8.66
C GLY A 40 -5.38 13.45 7.97
N GLY A 41 -5.30 12.95 6.73
CA GLY A 41 -4.13 13.11 5.85
C GLY A 41 -3.13 11.96 5.86
N GLY A 42 -3.27 10.98 6.76
CA GLY A 42 -2.40 9.80 6.78
C GLY A 42 -2.62 8.90 5.56
N ALA A 43 -1.59 8.74 4.73
CA ALA A 43 -1.61 7.82 3.61
C ALA A 43 -1.40 6.37 4.06
N ALA A 44 -2.07 5.44 3.39
CA ALA A 44 -1.88 4.01 3.57
C ALA A 44 -1.69 3.38 2.19
N PHE A 45 -0.73 2.48 2.12
CA PHE A 45 -0.31 1.80 0.90
C PHE A 45 -0.32 0.29 1.14
N TYR A 46 -0.85 -0.46 0.18
CA TYR A 46 -0.98 -1.90 0.20
C TYR A 46 -0.42 -2.45 -1.13
N ASP A 47 0.53 -3.36 -1.05
CA ASP A 47 1.05 -4.13 -2.19
C ASP A 47 0.61 -5.58 -2.00
N GLY A 48 -0.52 -5.91 -2.63
CA GLY A 48 -1.20 -7.19 -2.41
C GLY A 48 -1.58 -7.43 -0.93
N PRO A 49 -1.66 -8.70 -0.50
CA PRO A 49 -2.11 -9.06 0.85
C PRO A 49 -1.01 -9.03 1.92
N ASP A 50 0.26 -9.15 1.53
CA ASP A 50 1.37 -9.36 2.47
C ASP A 50 2.08 -8.09 2.91
N ARG A 51 1.93 -7.00 2.14
CA ARG A 51 2.73 -5.78 2.33
C ARG A 51 1.84 -4.57 2.52
N VAL A 52 1.93 -3.95 3.70
CA VAL A 52 1.15 -2.76 4.05
C VAL A 52 2.05 -1.74 4.70
N TYR A 53 2.00 -0.50 4.23
CA TYR A 53 2.76 0.63 4.74
C TYR A 53 1.79 1.75 5.10
N GLN A 54 1.78 2.16 6.36
CA GLN A 54 0.90 3.21 6.85
C GLN A 54 1.72 4.39 7.35
N PHE A 55 1.36 5.56 6.86
CA PHE A 55 1.99 6.83 7.16
C PHE A 55 1.05 7.73 7.97
N ASN A 56 1.61 8.67 8.72
CA ASN A 56 0.84 9.77 9.30
C ASN A 56 0.70 10.94 8.30
N ALA A 57 0.06 12.02 8.73
CA ALA A 57 -0.12 13.22 7.92
C ALA A 57 1.21 13.91 7.56
N ASP A 58 2.25 13.69 8.37
CA ASP A 58 3.61 14.20 8.18
C ASP A 58 4.50 13.28 7.32
N ASN A 59 3.91 12.32 6.60
CA ASN A 59 4.63 11.34 5.76
C ASN A 59 5.60 10.43 6.52
N GLN A 60 5.46 10.32 7.84
CA GLN A 60 6.27 9.46 8.69
C GLN A 60 5.68 8.06 8.75
N LEU A 61 6.56 7.05 8.64
CA LEU A 61 6.19 5.65 8.71
C LEU A 61 5.71 5.31 10.12
N ARG A 62 4.44 4.92 10.25
CA ARG A 62 3.80 4.62 11.54
C ARG A 62 3.59 3.13 11.75
N ARG A 63 3.18 2.39 10.72
CA ARG A 63 2.98 0.94 10.81
C ARG A 63 3.38 0.27 9.51
N VAL A 64 4.00 -0.89 9.63
CA VAL A 64 4.33 -1.75 8.49
C VAL A 64 3.84 -3.15 8.79
N TYR A 65 3.26 -3.79 7.79
CA TYR A 65 3.04 -5.22 7.77
C TYR A 65 3.85 -5.78 6.61
N LEU A 66 4.77 -6.69 6.90
CA LEU A 66 5.65 -7.29 5.91
C LEU A 66 5.92 -8.73 6.30
N ASP A 67 5.66 -9.68 5.40
CA ASP A 67 5.98 -11.11 5.59
C ASP A 67 5.37 -11.69 6.89
N GLY A 68 4.16 -11.25 7.27
CA GLY A 68 3.52 -11.65 8.53
C GLY A 68 4.00 -10.91 9.78
N SER A 69 5.09 -10.13 9.70
CA SER A 69 5.55 -9.27 10.79
C SER A 69 4.79 -7.97 10.84
N LYS A 70 4.15 -7.71 12.00
CA LYS A 70 3.46 -6.45 12.29
C LYS A 70 4.40 -5.51 13.04
N LEU A 71 4.87 -4.49 12.35
CA LEU A 71 5.75 -3.46 12.86
C LEU A 71 4.95 -2.18 13.11
N ALA A 72 5.27 -1.49 14.18
CA ALA A 72 4.71 -0.19 14.48
C ALA A 72 5.79 0.72 15.07
N ALA A 73 5.71 1.99 14.70
CA ALA A 73 6.65 3.01 15.11
C ALA A 73 6.44 3.38 16.57
N GLU A 74 7.49 3.34 17.39
CA GLU A 74 7.48 3.68 18.80
C GLU A 74 8.82 4.37 19.13
N GLY A 75 8.75 5.60 19.66
CA GLY A 75 9.96 6.36 20.00
C GLY A 75 10.88 6.67 18.81
N GLY A 76 10.34 6.72 17.58
CA GLY A 76 11.11 6.99 16.36
C GLY A 76 11.84 5.77 15.81
N ARG A 77 11.45 4.57 16.24
CA ARG A 77 11.98 3.29 15.76
C ARG A 77 10.84 2.33 15.45
N LEU A 78 11.07 1.40 14.53
CA LEU A 78 10.10 0.33 14.30
C LEU A 78 10.24 -0.72 15.40
N CYS A 79 9.10 -1.07 16.00
CA CYS A 79 9.00 -2.10 17.01
C CYS A 79 8.03 -3.17 16.50
N GLU A 80 8.43 -4.43 16.60
CA GLU A 80 7.57 -5.56 16.27
C GLU A 80 6.56 -5.77 17.40
N LEU A 81 5.30 -5.87 17.00
CA LEU A 81 4.18 -6.11 17.90
C LEU A 81 3.97 -7.62 18.03
N ARG A 82 4.72 -8.28 18.92
CA ARG A 82 4.51 -9.71 19.18
C ARG A 82 3.41 -9.93 20.20
N ARG A 83 2.53 -10.89 19.89
CA ARG A 83 1.75 -11.61 20.90
C ARG A 83 2.74 -12.58 21.55
N PRO A 84 3.08 -12.44 22.84
CA PRO A 84 3.82 -13.49 23.52
C PRO A 84 2.99 -14.79 23.42
N GLU A 85 3.63 -15.87 22.98
CA GLU A 85 3.02 -17.19 23.03
C GLU A 85 2.61 -17.48 24.48
N PRO A 86 1.42 -18.06 24.73
CA PRO A 86 1.05 -18.45 26.07
C PRO A 86 2.08 -19.47 26.54
N THR A 87 3.01 -19.03 27.39
CA THR A 87 3.86 -19.90 28.19
C THR A 87 2.92 -20.66 29.13
N ASN A 88 2.46 -21.82 28.66
CA ASN A 88 1.85 -22.86 29.50
C ASN A 88 2.91 -23.92 29.75
N PRO A 89 3.73 -23.80 30.83
CA PRO A 89 4.61 -24.88 31.24
C PRO A 89 3.89 -25.90 32.14
N ASP A 90 2.59 -25.76 32.44
CA ASP A 90 1.90 -26.73 33.29
C ASP A 90 0.43 -26.87 32.91
N GLY A 91 0.01 -28.12 32.67
CA GLY A 91 -1.32 -28.51 32.18
C GLY A 91 -2.43 -28.37 33.22
N SER A 92 -2.60 -27.19 33.80
CA SER A 92 -3.70 -26.89 34.71
C SER A 92 -4.77 -26.06 34.03
N ALA A 93 -5.96 -26.64 33.92
CA ALA A 93 -7.17 -25.98 33.42
C ALA A 93 -7.57 -24.83 34.38
N GLY A 94 -7.11 -23.62 34.09
CA GLY A 94 -7.48 -22.43 34.86
C GLY A 94 -7.21 -21.15 34.09
N ASP A 95 -8.27 -20.35 33.91
CA ASP A 95 -8.26 -18.96 33.44
C ASP A 95 -8.06 -18.69 31.93
N ARG A 96 -9.16 -18.78 31.17
CA ARG A 96 -9.25 -18.43 29.73
C ARG A 96 -9.23 -16.91 29.44
N THR A 97 -8.86 -16.08 30.40
CA THR A 97 -8.87 -14.61 30.28
C THR A 97 -7.51 -13.98 30.51
N GLN A 98 -6.45 -14.66 30.07
CA GLN A 98 -5.11 -14.07 30.06
C GLN A 98 -5.08 -12.95 29.00
N LYS A 99 -5.25 -11.70 29.47
CA LYS A 99 -5.06 -10.50 28.66
C LYS A 99 -3.66 -10.56 28.04
N VAL A 100 -3.60 -10.92 26.77
CA VAL A 100 -2.38 -10.89 25.97
C VAL A 100 -1.86 -9.45 26.00
N LYS A 101 -0.85 -9.20 26.82
CA LYS A 101 -0.10 -7.95 26.80
C LYS A 101 0.73 -7.98 25.53
N LEU A 102 0.36 -7.17 24.55
CA LEU A 102 1.18 -6.91 23.37
C LEU A 102 2.49 -6.28 23.86
N VAL A 103 3.61 -6.92 23.54
CA VAL A 103 4.94 -6.40 23.91
C VAL A 103 5.55 -5.78 22.68
N TRP A 104 5.98 -4.52 22.82
CA TRP A 104 6.75 -3.81 21.82
C TRP A 104 8.20 -4.24 21.92
N GLN A 105 8.70 -4.98 20.92
CA GLN A 105 10.11 -5.34 20.84
C GLN A 105 10.78 -4.50 19.75
N PRO A 106 11.81 -3.70 20.07
CA PRO A 106 12.55 -2.97 19.05
C PRO A 106 13.14 -3.98 18.07
N ILE A 107 12.93 -3.76 16.78
CA ILE A 107 13.50 -4.66 15.78
C ILE A 107 15.00 -4.41 15.62
N ASP A 108 15.71 -5.44 15.17
CA ASP A 108 17.11 -5.29 14.81
C ASP A 108 17.28 -4.26 13.69
N SER A 109 18.39 -3.52 13.71
CA SER A 109 18.68 -2.50 12.71
C SER A 109 18.75 -3.07 11.29
N ALA A 110 19.11 -4.34 11.13
CA ALA A 110 19.07 -5.04 9.85
C ALA A 110 17.63 -5.26 9.35
N ILE A 111 16.70 -5.61 10.23
CA ILE A 111 15.28 -5.77 9.88
C ILE A 111 14.69 -4.41 9.50
N GLN A 112 14.99 -3.37 10.28
CA GLN A 112 14.55 -2.01 9.96
C GLN A 112 15.07 -1.57 8.58
N ARG A 113 16.35 -1.82 8.29
CA ARG A 113 16.94 -1.50 6.99
C ARG A 113 16.26 -2.27 5.86
N ASN A 114 16.03 -3.57 6.03
CA ASN A 114 15.33 -4.39 5.05
C ASN A 114 13.91 -3.86 4.77
N VAL A 115 13.17 -3.44 5.81
CA VAL A 115 11.83 -2.84 5.65
C VAL A 115 11.88 -1.56 4.81
N LEU A 116 12.88 -0.72 5.05
CA LEU A 116 13.07 0.53 4.30
C LEU A 116 13.51 0.26 2.86
N GLU A 117 14.38 -0.73 2.64
CA GLU A 117 14.78 -1.16 1.29
C GLU A 117 13.58 -1.72 0.51
N GLN A 118 12.74 -2.55 1.15
CA GLN A 118 11.51 -3.06 0.54
C GLN A 118 10.50 -1.94 0.24
N TRP A 119 10.41 -0.93 1.10
CA TRP A 119 9.60 0.26 0.83
C TRP A 119 10.11 1.02 -0.40
N ALA A 120 11.41 1.30 -0.46
CA ALA A 120 12.02 2.00 -1.59
C ALA A 120 11.78 1.26 -2.91
N GLU A 121 11.99 -0.07 -2.92
CA GLU A 121 11.72 -0.90 -4.08
C GLU A 121 10.24 -0.84 -4.49
N THR A 122 9.32 -1.00 -3.53
CA THR A 122 7.88 -1.01 -3.80
C THR A 122 7.38 0.34 -4.32
N ARG A 123 7.89 1.43 -3.74
CA ARG A 123 7.62 2.80 -4.20
C ARG A 123 8.07 3.01 -5.64
N GLN A 124 9.29 2.60 -5.98
CA GLN A 124 9.78 2.72 -7.35
C GLN A 124 8.97 1.88 -8.34
N GLN A 125 8.59 0.66 -7.96
CA GLN A 125 7.75 -0.20 -8.78
C GLN A 125 6.37 0.44 -9.04
N LEU A 126 5.76 1.02 -8.01
CA LEU A 126 4.48 1.71 -8.16
C LEU A 126 4.61 2.96 -9.02
N LEU A 127 5.62 3.80 -8.77
CA LEU A 127 5.83 5.02 -9.53
C LEU A 127 6.03 4.70 -11.03
N THR A 128 6.86 3.70 -11.32
CA THR A 128 7.03 3.17 -12.69
C THR A 128 5.71 2.66 -13.27
N ALA A 129 4.91 1.92 -12.49
CA ALA A 129 3.62 1.39 -12.96
C ALA A 129 2.60 2.51 -13.25
N LEU A 130 2.58 3.56 -12.44
CA LEU A 130 1.73 4.74 -12.65
C LEU A 130 2.18 5.55 -13.87
N GLU A 131 3.49 5.70 -14.08
CA GLU A 131 4.04 6.34 -15.29
C GLU A 131 3.66 5.54 -16.54
N LEU A 132 3.85 4.21 -16.54
CA LEU A 132 3.44 3.35 -17.65
C LEU A 132 1.95 3.42 -17.94
N PHE A 133 1.12 3.44 -16.88
CA PHE A 133 -0.33 3.65 -17.02
C PHE A 133 -0.63 5.02 -17.64
N ARG A 134 0.06 6.07 -17.20
CA ARG A 134 -0.13 7.44 -17.71
C ARG A 134 0.34 7.62 -19.15
N GLU A 135 1.40 6.95 -19.58
CA GLU A 135 1.92 7.02 -20.95
C GLU A 135 1.11 6.17 -21.94
N ARG A 136 0.62 5.00 -21.51
CA ARG A 136 0.01 4.01 -22.43
C ARG A 136 -1.51 3.96 -22.37
N ASP A 137 -2.09 4.25 -21.22
CA ASP A 137 -3.46 3.87 -20.87
C ASP A 137 -4.37 5.06 -20.58
N LEU A 138 -3.80 6.15 -20.07
CA LEU A 138 -4.52 7.41 -20.08
C LEU A 138 -4.84 7.75 -21.53
N PRO A 139 -6.11 8.09 -21.87
CA PRO A 139 -6.43 8.56 -23.19
C PRO A 139 -5.54 9.76 -23.44
N ASN A 140 -4.59 9.61 -24.35
CA ASN A 140 -3.75 10.69 -24.80
C ASN A 140 -4.75 11.73 -25.34
N VAL A 141 -5.08 12.74 -24.53
CA VAL A 141 -5.81 13.92 -24.99
C VAL A 141 -4.81 14.62 -25.89
N THR A 142 -4.70 14.06 -27.09
CA THR A 142 -4.10 14.69 -28.23
C THR A 142 -4.98 15.90 -28.44
N ILE A 143 -4.54 17.03 -27.90
CA ILE A 143 -5.05 18.33 -28.31
C ILE A 143 -4.93 18.30 -29.82
N ALA A 144 -6.07 18.15 -30.49
CA ALA A 144 -6.17 18.02 -31.92
C ALA A 144 -5.62 19.32 -32.51
N SER A 145 -4.31 19.34 -32.76
CA SER A 145 -3.67 20.36 -33.57
C SER A 145 -4.24 20.15 -34.96
N THR A 146 -5.10 21.10 -35.34
CA THR A 146 -5.84 21.13 -36.58
C THR A 146 -4.89 21.03 -37.77
N ALA A 147 -4.77 19.84 -38.35
CA ALA A 147 -4.22 19.63 -39.68
C ALA A 147 -5.12 18.61 -40.40
N PRO A 148 -5.74 18.98 -41.52
CA PRO A 148 -6.53 18.05 -42.32
C PRO A 148 -5.59 17.33 -43.27
N ASP A 149 -5.10 16.15 -42.92
CA ASP A 149 -4.64 15.22 -43.95
C ASP A 149 -4.93 13.78 -43.55
N GLY A 150 -5.61 13.08 -44.46
CA GLY A 150 -6.11 11.74 -44.26
C GLY A 150 -4.98 10.75 -44.10
N SER A 151 -4.85 10.19 -42.90
CA SER A 151 -4.22 8.89 -42.69
C SER A 151 -4.89 8.24 -41.50
N ASN A 152 -5.71 7.22 -41.78
CA ASN A 152 -6.29 6.34 -40.77
C ASN A 152 -5.14 5.61 -40.05
N SER A 153 -4.66 6.18 -38.96
CA SER A 153 -3.86 5.44 -37.98
C SER A 153 -4.82 4.49 -37.27
N SER A 154 -4.74 3.20 -37.62
CA SER A 154 -5.32 2.12 -36.86
C SER A 154 -4.86 2.24 -35.41
N LEU A 155 -5.71 2.81 -34.54
CA LEU A 155 -5.48 2.80 -33.10
C LEU A 155 -5.37 1.34 -32.70
N SER A 156 -4.14 0.92 -32.41
CA SER A 156 -3.87 -0.37 -31.84
C SER A 156 -4.58 -0.40 -30.50
N THR A 157 -5.74 -1.05 -30.43
CA THR A 157 -6.43 -1.38 -29.17
C THR A 157 -5.58 -2.41 -28.44
N GLN A 158 -4.39 -1.99 -27.99
CA GLN A 158 -3.60 -2.77 -27.06
C GLN A 158 -4.41 -2.85 -25.77
N PRO A 159 -4.62 -4.06 -25.23
CA PRO A 159 -5.33 -4.20 -23.98
C PRO A 159 -4.52 -3.48 -22.90
N SER A 160 -5.20 -2.58 -22.20
CA SER A 160 -4.67 -1.87 -21.03
C SER A 160 -4.00 -2.84 -20.07
N ILE A 161 -2.69 -2.72 -19.90
CA ILE A 161 -1.90 -3.63 -19.04
C ILE A 161 -2.21 -3.34 -17.57
N TYR A 162 -2.57 -2.09 -17.27
CA TYR A 162 -2.94 -1.63 -15.94
C TYR A 162 -4.40 -1.17 -15.93
N SER A 163 -5.06 -1.33 -14.79
CA SER A 163 -6.42 -0.86 -14.54
C SER A 163 -6.37 0.03 -13.30
N TRP A 164 -6.81 1.27 -13.41
CA TRP A 164 -6.86 2.22 -12.31
C TRP A 164 -8.30 2.52 -11.92
N GLU A 165 -8.63 2.37 -10.64
CA GLU A 165 -9.97 2.61 -10.12
C GLU A 165 -9.89 3.33 -8.78
N SER A 166 -10.71 4.35 -8.57
CA SER A 166 -10.77 5.12 -7.32
C SER A 166 -12.16 5.07 -6.68
N VAL A 167 -12.19 5.34 -5.38
CA VAL A 167 -13.38 5.40 -4.53
C VAL A 167 -13.28 6.65 -3.65
N GLY A 168 -14.36 7.42 -3.61
CA GLY A 168 -14.46 8.64 -2.78
C GLY A 168 -13.74 9.87 -3.33
N ILE A 169 -12.99 9.72 -4.43
CA ILE A 169 -12.24 10.78 -5.12
C ILE A 169 -12.19 10.46 -6.62
N ASP A 170 -12.11 11.48 -7.48
CA ASP A 170 -11.94 11.31 -8.92
C ASP A 170 -10.66 10.51 -9.25
N ALA A 171 -10.73 9.66 -10.27
CA ALA A 171 -9.64 8.76 -10.61
C ALA A 171 -8.38 9.51 -11.06
N PHE A 172 -8.52 10.60 -11.83
CA PHE A 172 -7.39 11.41 -12.28
C PHE A 172 -6.83 12.25 -11.13
N GLU A 173 -7.70 12.84 -10.32
CA GLU A 173 -7.28 13.61 -9.14
C GLU A 173 -6.52 12.71 -8.15
N MET A 174 -7.00 11.50 -7.93
CA MET A 174 -6.36 10.51 -7.08
C MET A 174 -5.04 10.02 -7.66
N LEU A 175 -4.95 9.87 -8.98
CA LEU A 175 -3.73 9.51 -9.67
C LEU A 175 -2.67 10.59 -9.47
N ASP A 176 -3.00 11.85 -9.73
CA ASP A 176 -2.08 12.98 -9.56
C ASP A 176 -1.64 13.14 -8.11
N ARG A 177 -2.59 13.04 -7.16
CA ARG A 177 -2.31 13.04 -5.73
C ARG A 177 -1.37 11.91 -5.32
N THR A 178 -1.59 10.71 -5.84
CA THR A 178 -0.75 9.54 -5.54
C THR A 178 0.65 9.70 -6.11
N SER A 179 0.77 10.07 -7.39
CA SER A 179 2.06 10.32 -8.03
C SER A 179 2.82 11.45 -7.34
N GLY A 180 2.17 12.57 -7.03
CA GLY A 180 2.78 13.68 -6.32
C GLY A 180 3.25 13.30 -4.91
N TRP A 181 2.44 12.54 -4.17
CA TRP A 181 2.80 12.02 -2.86
C TRP A 181 4.00 11.06 -2.91
N LEU A 182 4.04 10.14 -3.89
CA LEU A 182 5.17 9.21 -4.09
C LEU A 182 6.47 9.93 -4.43
N VAL A 183 6.41 11.05 -5.14
CA VAL A 183 7.58 11.89 -5.40
C VAL A 183 8.00 12.65 -4.16
N SER A 184 7.03 13.12 -3.36
CA SER A 184 7.29 13.86 -2.12
C SER A 184 7.84 13.00 -0.99
N ILE A 185 7.46 11.72 -0.91
CA ILE A 185 7.96 10.82 0.14
C ILE A 185 9.34 10.27 -0.22
N THR A 186 10.22 10.15 0.76
CA THR A 186 11.57 9.65 0.57
C THR A 186 11.63 8.12 0.57
N ASP A 187 12.72 7.57 0.02
CA ASP A 187 13.05 6.13 0.10
C ASP A 187 13.33 5.69 1.53
N ASN A 188 13.73 6.63 2.38
CA ASN A 188 13.91 6.45 3.81
C ASN A 188 12.98 7.41 4.56
N PRO A 189 11.68 7.06 4.71
CA PRO A 189 10.74 7.90 5.45
C PRO A 189 11.14 7.94 6.92
N GLU A 190 10.98 9.10 7.55
CA GLU A 190 11.16 9.21 9.00
C GLU A 190 10.18 8.28 9.73
N ILE A 191 10.65 7.59 10.76
CA ILE A 191 9.79 6.72 11.57
C ILE A 191 9.10 7.59 12.61
N ALA A 192 7.77 7.47 12.70
CA ALA A 192 6.99 8.30 13.62
C ALA A 192 7.47 8.12 15.07
N ALA A 193 7.61 9.24 15.80
CA ALA A 193 8.05 9.23 17.19
C ALA A 193 7.04 8.55 18.13
N GLN A 194 5.77 8.51 17.74
CA GLN A 194 4.69 7.96 18.53
C GLN A 194 3.94 6.90 17.70
N PRO A 195 3.56 5.77 18.33
CA PRO A 195 2.64 4.81 17.71
C PRO A 195 1.25 5.44 17.53
N ASN A 196 1.03 6.59 18.17
CA ASN A 196 -0.13 7.44 18.38
C ASN A 196 -1.45 6.70 18.65
N ALA A 197 -2.31 7.39 19.40
CA ALA A 197 -3.58 6.89 19.93
C ALA A 197 -4.50 6.22 18.89
#